data_AF-A0A534BLM3-F1
#
_entry.id   AF-A0A534BLM3-F1
#
_cell.length_a   1.000
_cell.length_b   1.000
_cell.length_c   1.000
_cell.angle_alpha   90.00
_cell.angle_beta   90.00
_cell.angle_gamma   90.00
#
_symmetry.space_group_name_H-M   'P 1'
#
loop_
_entity.id
_entity.type
_entity.pdbx_description
1 polymer ?
#
loop_
_entity_poly.entity_id
_entity_poly.type
_entity_poly.pdbx_seq_one_letter_code
_entity_poly.pdbx_strand_id
1 'polypeptide(L)' 'MLLALAWSATVPVRPLLDPDEGRYAEIPREMLASGDWVTPRFDGLLYFEKPPLQYWATAIAYE' A
#
# COMPACT_ATOMS: atom_id res chain seq x y z
N MET A 1 7.61 -17.47 -16.15
CA MET A 1 8.69 -16.87 -15.33
C MET A 1 9.31 -15.64 -15.99
N LEU A 2 9.85 -15.75 -17.21
CA LEU A 2 10.46 -14.61 -17.93
C LEU A 2 9.52 -13.43 -18.14
N LEU A 3 8.25 -13.66 -18.52
CA LEU A 3 7.26 -12.60 -18.68
C LEU A 3 6.93 -11.89 -17.35
N ALA A 4 6.86 -12.65 -16.24
CA ALA A 4 6.62 -12.07 -14.92
C ALA A 4 7.79 -11.19 -14.47
N LEU A 5 9.03 -11.65 -14.70
CA LEU A 5 10.23 -10.87 -14.43
C LEU A 5 10.30 -9.60 -15.28
N ALA A 6 9.99 -9.71 -16.58
CA ALA A 6 9.94 -8.55 -17.48
C ALA A 6 8.85 -7.54 -17.06
N TRP A 7 7.67 -8.03 -16.64
CA TRP A 7 6.61 -7.18 -16.10
C TRP A 7 7.07 -6.47 -14.81
N SER A 8 7.59 -7.23 -13.84
CA SER A 8 8.02 -6.71 -12.53
C SER A 8 9.21 -5.74 -12.63
N ALA A 9 10.08 -5.88 -13.63
CA ALA A 9 11.23 -5.00 -13.84
C ALA A 9 10.85 -3.52 -14.03
N THR A 10 9.61 -3.24 -14.42
CA THR A 10 9.12 -1.87 -14.67
C THR A 10 8.31 -1.28 -13.51
N VAL A 11 8.09 -2.03 -12.42
CA VAL A 11 7.35 -1.56 -11.24
C VAL A 11 7.91 -0.25 -10.66
N PRO A 12 9.23 -0.04 -10.53
CA PRO A 12 9.77 1.17 -9.91
C PRO A 12 9.55 2.48 -10.70
N VAL A 13 9.24 2.38 -11.99
CA VAL A 13 9.15 3.55 -12.90
C VAL A 13 7.73 3.83 -13.38
N ARG A 14 6.78 2.93 -13.11
CA ARG A 14 5.38 3.13 -13.47
C ARG A 14 4.67 3.90 -12.36
N PRO A 15 3.80 4.88 -12.70
CA PRO A 15 2.95 5.50 -11.70
C PRO A 15 1.96 4.47 -11.13
N LEU A 16 1.53 4.71 -9.89
CA LEU A 16 0.49 3.91 -9.27
C LEU A 16 -0.82 4.06 -10.05
N LEU A 17 -1.46 2.94 -10.32
CA LEU A 17 -2.74 2.89 -11.02
C LEU A 17 -3.91 3.06 -10.04
N ASP A 18 -4.79 3.99 -10.38
CA ASP A 18 -6.05 4.16 -9.68
C ASP A 18 -7.04 3.02 -9.99
N PRO A 19 -7.89 2.63 -9.03
CA PRO A 19 -7.98 3.17 -7.66
C PRO A 19 -7.17 2.37 -6.63
N ASP A 20 -6.67 1.19 -7.00
CA ASP A 20 -6.22 0.20 -6.01
C ASP A 20 -4.77 0.43 -5.59
N GLU A 21 -3.83 0.62 -6.53
CA GLU A 21 -2.42 0.72 -6.18
C GLU A 21 -2.13 1.96 -5.31
N GLY A 22 -2.79 3.08 -5.62
CA GLY A 22 -2.76 4.29 -4.79
C GLY A 22 -3.32 4.06 -3.39
N ARG A 23 -4.49 3.43 -3.27
CA ARG A 23 -5.13 3.16 -1.97
C ARG A 23 -4.28 2.24 -1.09
N TYR A 24 -3.77 1.15 -1.66
CA TYR A 24 -2.94 0.19 -0.93
C TYR A 24 -1.53 0.72 -0.65
N ALA A 25 -1.10 1.82 -1.28
CA ALA A 25 0.10 2.55 -0.94
C ALA A 25 -0.14 3.63 0.13
N GLU A 26 -1.28 4.33 0.08
CA GLU A 26 -1.58 5.45 0.96
C GLU A 26 -1.98 5.02 2.38
N ILE A 27 -2.80 3.97 2.53
CA ILE A 27 -3.20 3.49 3.87
C ILE A 27 -1.97 3.13 4.73
N PRO A 28 -0.99 2.33 4.24
CA PRO A 28 0.24 2.06 4.99
C PRO A 28 1.06 3.32 5.28
N ARG A 29 1.11 4.27 4.34
CA ARG A 29 1.79 5.55 4.53
C ARG A 29 1.18 6.35 5.68
N GLU A 30 -0.15 6.39 5.78
CA GLU A 30 -0.86 7.01 6.90
C GLU A 30 -0.63 6.27 8.23
N MET A 31 -0.60 4.94 8.22
CA MET A 31 -0.30 4.13 9.42
C MET A 31 1.09 4.44 9.98
N LEU A 32 2.11 4.57 9.12
CA LEU A 32 3.46 4.97 9.54
C LEU A 32 3.50 6.41 10.05
N ALA A 33 2.87 7.33 9.32
CA ALA A 33 2.89 8.74 9.69
C ALA A 33 2.17 9.02 11.03
N SER A 34 1.11 8.25 11.32
CA SER A 34 0.33 8.38 12.56
C SER A 34 0.82 7.52 13.72
N GLY A 35 1.50 6.42 13.43
CA GLY A 35 1.83 5.37 14.41
C GLY A 35 0.62 4.53 14.84
N ASP A 36 -0.56 4.71 14.24
CA ASP A 36 -1.73 3.86 14.48
C ASP A 36 -1.73 2.67 13.51
N TRP A 37 -1.29 1.52 14.01
CA TRP A 37 -1.24 0.28 13.24
C TRP A 37 -2.53 -0.55 13.33
N VAL A 38 -3.53 -0.09 14.09
CA VAL A 38 -4.76 -0.83 14.34
C VAL A 38 -5.91 -0.28 13.50
N THR A 39 -5.98 1.05 13.36
CA THR A 39 -7.10 1.74 12.72
C THR A 39 -6.72 2.24 11.31
N PRO A 40 -6.93 1.44 10.25
CA PRO A 40 -6.65 1.89 8.89
C PRO A 40 -7.48 3.13 8.51
N ARG A 41 -6.80 4.09 7.88
CA ARG A 41 -7.39 5.31 7.33
C ARG A 41 -6.96 5.50 5.89
N PHE A 42 -7.88 6.04 5.08
CA PHE A 42 -7.63 6.46 3.71
C PHE A 42 -8.14 7.88 3.54
N ASP A 43 -7.25 8.80 3.20
CA ASP A 43 -7.47 10.24 3.22
C ASP A 43 -8.02 10.71 4.58
N GLY A 44 -7.51 10.14 5.68
CA GLY A 44 -7.92 10.44 7.05
C GLY A 44 -9.28 9.84 7.49
N LEU A 45 -10.05 9.24 6.58
CA LEU A 45 -11.32 8.58 6.88
C LEU A 45 -11.11 7.12 7.26
N LEU A 46 -11.93 6.60 8.18
CA LEU A 46 -11.84 5.19 8.62
C LEU A 46 -12.11 4.24 7.45
N TYR A 47 -11.24 3.25 7.27
CA TYR A 47 -11.32 2.30 6.15
C TYR A 47 -11.31 0.83 6.64
N PHE A 48 -12.50 0.28 6.94
CA PHE A 48 -12.65 -1.08 7.50
C PHE A 48 -13.17 -2.12 6.49
N GLU A 49 -12.78 -1.99 5.23
CA GLU A 49 -13.21 -2.89 4.15
C GLU A 49 -12.35 -4.17 4.03
N LYS A 50 -11.12 -4.14 4.58
CA LYS A 50 -10.12 -5.23 4.45
C LYS A 50 -9.33 -5.42 5.74
N PRO A 51 -8.87 -6.64 6.03
CA PRO A 51 -7.98 -6.91 7.16
C PRO A 51 -6.59 -6.28 6.93
N PRO A 52 -5.86 -5.90 7.99
CA PRO A 52 -4.69 -5.03 7.90
C PRO A 52 -3.38 -5.73 7.52
N LEU A 53 -3.38 -7.06 7.30
CA LEU A 53 -2.15 -7.82 7.06
C LEU A 53 -1.32 -7.27 5.89
N GLN A 54 -1.97 -6.94 4.77
CA GLN A 54 -1.30 -6.34 3.63
C GLN A 54 -0.78 -4.94 3.96
N TYR A 55 -1.53 -4.15 4.72
CA TYR A 55 -1.11 -2.80 5.09
C TYR A 55 0.13 -2.83 5.98
N TRP A 56 0.19 -3.76 6.94
CA TRP A 56 1.36 -3.95 7.80
C TRP A 56 2.59 -4.36 6.99
N ALA A 57 2.44 -5.30 6.05
CA ALA A 57 3.55 -5.73 5.21
C ALA A 57 4.11 -4.58 4.36
N THR A 58 3.24 -3.76 3.77
CA THR A 58 3.64 -2.58 3.00
C THR A 58 4.26 -1.50 3.90
N ALA A 59 3.68 -1.25 5.08
CA ALA A 59 4.18 -0.25 6.02
C ALA A 59 5.60 -0.59 6.48
N ILE A 60 5.87 -1.86 6.82
CA ILE A 60 7.22 -2.32 7.17
C ILE A 60 8.21 -2.13 6.01
N ALA A 61 7.76 -2.29 4.76
CA ALA A 61 8.61 -2.11 3.58
C ALA A 61 8.89 -0.64 3.22
N TYR A 62 8.20 0.32 3.85
CA TYR A 62 8.42 1.75 3.68
C TYR A 62 9.41 2.34 4.70
N GLU A 63 9.71 1.63 5.79
CA GLU A 63 10.84 1.95 6.68
C GLU A 63 12.19 1.73 5.99
#